data_AF-A0A3B9HAR7-F1
#
_entry.id   AF-A0A3B9HAR7-F1
#
_cell.length_a   1.000
_cell.length_b   1.000
_cell.length_c   1.000
_cell.angle_alpha   90.00
_cell.angle_beta   90.00
_cell.angle_gamma   90.00
#
_symmetry.space_group_name_H-M   'P 1'
#
loop_
_entity.id
_entity.type
_entity.pdbx_description
1 polymer ?
#
loop_
_entity_poly.entity_id
_entity_poly.type
_entity_poly.pdbx_seq_one_letter_code
_entity_poly.pdbx_strand_id
1 'polypeptide(L)'
;AAHNSLCTNHILKFGSTSQKSRWLPKLASGEWIGAWGLTEHNTGSDAGGMNSTAVQDGDHWILNGTKNFITHGISSDVAVVILRTGEKGDSHGMTAFVIERDTPGFSSG
;
A
#
# COMPACT_ATOMS: atom_id res chain seq x y z
N ALA A 1 -13.13 4.23 6.91
CA ALA A 1 -12.13 5.21 6.40
C ALA A 1 -11.00 4.50 5.63
N ALA A 2 -10.22 3.62 6.26
CA ALA A 2 -9.11 2.91 5.61
C ALA A 2 -9.51 2.20 4.31
N HIS A 3 -10.58 1.40 4.33
CA HIS A 3 -11.10 0.74 3.13
C HIS A 3 -11.58 1.75 2.07
N ASN A 4 -12.59 2.57 2.38
CA ASN A 4 -13.23 3.43 1.37
C ASN A 4 -12.35 4.59 0.90
N SER A 5 -12.01 5.52 1.82
CA SER A 5 -11.46 6.83 1.46
C SER A 5 -9.97 6.82 1.20
N LEU A 6 -9.25 5.84 1.75
CA LEU A 6 -7.81 5.68 1.54
C LEU A 6 -7.54 4.63 0.46
N CYS A 7 -7.79 3.34 0.72
CA CYS A 7 -7.47 2.27 -0.23
C CYS A 7 -8.27 2.37 -1.54
N THR A 8 -9.59 2.23 -1.48
CA THR A 8 -10.45 2.18 -2.67
C THR A 8 -10.37 3.47 -3.49
N ASN A 9 -10.41 4.62 -2.84
CA ASN A 9 -10.30 5.91 -3.51
C ASN A 9 -8.91 6.14 -4.14
N HIS A 10 -7.83 5.64 -3.54
CA HIS A 10 -6.49 5.76 -4.15
C HIS A 10 -6.40 4.93 -5.43
N ILE A 11 -6.89 3.69 -5.42
CA ILE A 11 -6.98 2.85 -6.63
C ILE A 11 -7.88 3.53 -7.68
N LEU A 12 -9.00 4.10 -7.26
CA LEU A 12 -9.92 4.83 -8.16
C LEU A 12 -9.25 6.03 -8.84
N LYS A 13 -8.44 6.79 -8.10
CA LYS A 13 -7.79 8.00 -8.62
C LYS A 13 -6.57 7.68 -9.48
N PHE A 14 -5.71 6.76 -9.03
CA PHE A 14 -4.35 6.61 -9.57
C PHE A 14 -4.09 5.27 -10.25
N GLY A 15 -4.97 4.28 -10.09
CA GLY A 15 -4.82 2.99 -10.77
C GLY A 15 -4.94 3.12 -12.30
N SER A 16 -4.31 2.21 -13.02
CA SER A 16 -4.57 1.99 -14.45
C SER A 16 -5.97 1.41 -14.68
N THR A 17 -6.45 1.42 -15.92
CA THR A 17 -7.74 0.82 -16.28
C THR A 17 -7.83 -0.65 -15.87
N SER A 18 -6.78 -1.44 -16.11
CA SER A 18 -6.75 -2.85 -15.74
C SER A 18 -6.79 -3.07 -14.22
N GLN A 19 -6.04 -2.26 -13.46
CA GLN A 19 -6.08 -2.29 -11.99
C GLN A 19 -7.46 -1.91 -11.43
N LYS A 20 -8.07 -0.87 -11.98
CA LYS A 20 -9.42 -0.43 -11.57
C LYS A 20 -10.46 -1.52 -11.83
N SER A 21 -10.46 -2.10 -13.03
CA SER A 21 -11.38 -3.19 -13.39
C SER A 21 -11.18 -4.44 -12.53
N ARG A 22 -9.95 -4.73 -12.11
CA ARG A 22 -9.63 -5.89 -11.26
C ARG A 22 -10.14 -5.72 -9.82
N TRP A 23 -9.94 -4.56 -9.21
CA TRP A 23 -10.13 -4.39 -7.76
C TRP A 23 -11.39 -3.61 -7.37
N LEU A 24 -11.75 -2.55 -8.10
CA LEU A 24 -12.82 -1.66 -7.65
C LEU A 24 -14.19 -2.33 -7.53
N PRO A 25 -14.62 -3.26 -8.42
CA PRO A 25 -15.91 -3.93 -8.26
C PRO A 25 -16.01 -4.73 -6.94
N LYS A 26 -14.95 -5.44 -6.56
CA LYS A 26 -14.88 -6.23 -5.33
C LYS A 26 -14.84 -5.35 -4.07
N LEU A 27 -14.10 -4.24 -4.15
CA LEU A 27 -14.03 -3.25 -3.07
C LEU A 27 -15.35 -2.50 -2.91
N ALA A 28 -16.04 -2.16 -4.01
CA ALA A 28 -17.30 -1.42 -3.97
C ALA A 28 -18.48 -2.27 -3.48
N SER A 29 -18.46 -3.58 -3.77
CA SER A 29 -19.47 -4.53 -3.28
C SER A 29 -19.25 -4.96 -1.82
N GLY A 30 -18.05 -4.72 -1.28
CA GLY A 30 -17.66 -5.21 0.04
C GLY A 30 -17.25 -6.69 0.07
N GLU A 31 -17.13 -7.34 -1.10
CA GLU A 31 -16.54 -8.68 -1.21
C GLU A 31 -15.11 -8.68 -0.70
N TRP A 32 -14.34 -7.63 -1.04
CA TRP A 32 -12.97 -7.43 -0.59
C TRP A 32 -12.85 -6.25 0.36
N ILE A 33 -12.01 -6.39 1.38
CA ILE A 33 -11.62 -5.32 2.29
C ILE A 33 -10.25 -4.77 1.91
N GLY A 34 -10.15 -3.43 1.94
CA GLY A 34 -8.95 -2.69 1.58
C GLY A 34 -8.23 -2.13 2.82
N ALA A 35 -6.91 -2.20 2.82
CA ALA A 35 -6.05 -1.56 3.83
C ALA A 35 -5.19 -0.43 3.24
N TRP A 36 -4.71 0.46 4.10
CA TRP A 36 -3.82 1.56 3.74
C TRP A 36 -2.59 1.57 4.64
N GLY A 37 -1.42 1.24 4.08
CA GLY A 37 -0.15 1.11 4.77
C GLY A 37 0.77 2.32 4.59
N LEU A 38 0.81 3.25 5.55
CA LEU A 38 1.73 4.39 5.53
C LEU A 38 2.66 4.37 6.75
N THR A 39 2.06 4.40 7.94
CA THR A 39 2.71 4.52 9.24
C THR A 39 3.66 3.36 9.54
N GLU A 40 4.78 3.65 10.19
CA GLU A 40 5.75 2.68 10.70
C GLU A 40 5.97 2.90 12.21
N HIS A 41 6.65 1.97 12.88
CA HIS A 41 6.88 2.09 14.33
C HIS A 41 7.68 3.35 14.71
N ASN A 42 8.54 3.84 13.80
CA ASN A 42 9.40 5.00 13.98
C ASN A 42 8.89 6.26 13.25
N THR A 43 7.80 6.15 12.47
CA THR A 43 7.26 7.27 11.69
C THR A 43 5.74 7.33 11.76
N GLY A 44 5.25 8.47 12.26
CA GLY A 44 3.83 8.85 12.24
C GLY A 44 3.63 10.06 11.35
N SER A 45 3.64 11.25 11.96
CA SER A 45 3.50 12.54 11.24
C SER A 45 4.65 12.82 10.27
N ASP A 46 5.85 12.30 10.53
CA ASP A 46 7.00 12.35 9.62
C ASP A 46 7.04 11.12 8.72
N ALA A 47 6.13 11.07 7.74
CA ALA A 47 6.10 9.96 6.78
C ALA A 47 7.34 9.91 5.89
N GLY A 48 8.00 11.05 5.62
CA GLY A 48 9.20 11.12 4.78
C GLY A 48 10.41 10.41 5.41
N GLY A 49 10.43 10.28 6.74
CA GLY A 49 11.43 9.53 7.48
C GLY A 49 11.29 8.00 7.44
N MET A 50 10.35 7.44 6.65
CA MET A 50 10.08 6.00 6.63
C MET A 50 11.31 5.18 6.25
N ASN A 51 11.43 3.98 6.83
CA ASN A 51 12.51 3.05 6.54
C ASN A 51 12.15 2.06 5.43
N SER A 52 10.87 1.71 5.24
CA SER A 52 10.48 0.75 4.20
C SER A 52 10.84 1.24 2.81
N THR A 53 11.36 0.32 1.99
CA THR A 53 11.89 0.58 0.65
C THR A 53 11.20 -0.23 -0.41
N ALA A 54 11.15 0.32 -1.61
CA ALA A 54 10.86 -0.41 -2.83
C ALA A 54 11.98 -0.12 -3.83
N VAL A 55 12.64 -1.17 -4.30
CA VAL A 55 13.74 -1.09 -5.28
C VAL A 55 13.30 -1.80 -6.55
N GLN A 56 13.46 -1.15 -7.70
CA GLN A 56 13.15 -1.76 -8.98
C GLN A 56 14.26 -2.76 -9.34
N ASP A 57 13.87 -3.99 -9.69
CA ASP A 57 14.74 -5.04 -10.20
C ASP A 57 14.16 -5.57 -11.51
N GLY A 58 14.71 -5.08 -12.63
CA GLY A 58 14.19 -5.37 -13.96
C GLY A 58 12.74 -4.94 -14.15
N ASP A 59 11.85 -5.93 -14.32
CA ASP A 59 10.42 -5.77 -14.56
C ASP A 59 9.56 -5.81 -13.27
N HIS A 60 10.17 -6.04 -12.12
CA HIS A 60 9.48 -6.13 -10.83
C HIS A 60 10.06 -5.18 -9.79
N TRP A 61 9.38 -5.10 -8.64
CA TRP A 61 9.79 -4.31 -7.50
C TRP A 61 10.03 -5.23 -6.31
N ILE A 62 11.15 -5.03 -5.62
CA ILE A 62 11.46 -5.68 -4.36
C ILE A 62 11.06 -4.72 -3.24
N LEU A 63 10.06 -5.12 -2.45
CA LEU A 63 9.51 -4.32 -1.36
C LEU A 63 9.97 -4.88 -0.01
N ASN A 64 10.59 -4.03 0.82
CA ASN A 64 11.12 -4.43 2.11
C ASN A 64 10.71 -3.45 3.21
N GLY A 65 10.16 -3.98 4.30
CA GLY A 65 9.88 -3.21 5.51
C GLY A 65 8.67 -3.71 6.28
N THR A 66 8.22 -2.90 7.25
CA THR A 66 7.08 -3.22 8.10
C THR A 66 6.27 -1.97 8.37
N LYS A 67 4.97 -2.03 8.06
CA LYS A 67 4.01 -0.99 8.42
C LYS A 67 3.35 -1.33 9.74
N ASN A 68 2.97 -0.32 10.50
CA ASN A 68 2.41 -0.48 11.83
C ASN A 68 1.13 0.35 12.00
N PHE A 69 0.23 -0.07 12.89
CA PHE A 69 -1.07 0.55 13.14
C PHE A 69 -2.01 0.58 11.92
N ILE A 70 -1.93 -0.44 11.07
CA ILE A 70 -2.70 -0.49 9.83
C ILE A 70 -4.09 -1.08 10.09
N THR A 71 -5.11 -0.22 10.06
CA THR A 71 -6.51 -0.68 10.07
C THR A 71 -6.75 -1.66 8.92
N HIS A 72 -7.39 -2.79 9.24
CA HIS A 72 -7.58 -3.94 8.34
C HIS A 72 -6.32 -4.68 7.92
N GLY A 73 -5.13 -4.45 8.52
CA GLY A 73 -3.92 -5.19 8.15
C GLY A 73 -4.08 -6.71 8.19
N ILE A 74 -4.79 -7.24 9.20
CA ILE A 74 -5.08 -8.68 9.33
C ILE A 74 -6.26 -9.11 8.46
N SER A 75 -7.21 -8.24 8.14
CA SER A 75 -8.48 -8.62 7.51
C SER A 75 -8.62 -8.21 6.04
N SER A 76 -7.66 -7.50 5.46
CA SER A 76 -7.73 -7.03 4.07
C SER A 76 -7.36 -8.12 3.07
N ASP A 77 -7.98 -8.04 1.90
CA ASP A 77 -7.66 -8.82 0.70
C ASP A 77 -6.64 -8.10 -0.19
N VAL A 78 -6.62 -6.76 -0.10
CA VAL A 78 -5.69 -5.90 -0.82
C VAL A 78 -5.28 -4.70 0.04
N ALA A 79 -4.02 -4.29 -0.07
CA ALA A 79 -3.48 -3.12 0.61
C ALA A 79 -2.85 -2.15 -0.39
N VAL A 80 -3.11 -0.86 -0.22
CA VAL A 80 -2.26 0.18 -0.82
C VAL A 80 -1.19 0.54 0.21
N VAL A 81 0.08 0.31 -0.12
CA VAL A 81 1.22 0.52 0.78
C VAL A 81 2.15 1.56 0.18
N ILE A 82 2.54 2.56 0.99
CA ILE A 82 3.50 3.59 0.60
C ILE A 82 4.90 3.14 0.99
N LEU A 83 5.79 3.07 0.02
CA LEU A 83 7.20 2.73 0.25
C LEU A 83 8.11 3.77 -0.40
N ARG A 84 9.32 3.90 0.17
CA ARG A 84 10.34 4.80 -0.34
C ARG A 84 11.01 4.20 -1.59
N THR A 85 10.98 4.94 -2.68
CA THR A 85 11.65 4.61 -3.96
C THR A 85 12.83 5.53 -4.26
N GLY A 86 12.97 6.64 -3.54
CA GLY A 86 14.10 7.57 -3.62
C GLY A 86 14.87 7.72 -2.32
N GLU A 87 15.45 8.91 -2.11
CA GLU A 87 16.24 9.22 -0.92
C GLU A 87 15.38 9.44 0.33
N LYS A 88 15.94 9.13 1.50
CA LYS A 88 15.25 9.30 2.79
C LYS A 88 15.02 10.79 3.07
N GLY A 89 13.79 11.14 3.42
CA GLY A 89 13.39 12.54 3.66
C GLY A 89 12.98 13.32 2.41
N ASP A 90 13.13 12.76 1.21
CA ASP A 90 12.61 13.39 -0.01
C ASP A 90 11.09 13.21 -0.11
N SER A 91 10.36 14.32 -0.17
CA SER A 91 8.90 14.32 -0.32
C SER A 91 8.41 13.72 -1.64
N HIS A 92 9.26 13.61 -2.65
CA HIS A 92 8.96 12.99 -3.95
C HIS A 92 9.48 11.55 -4.04
N GLY A 93 10.26 11.09 -3.07
CA GLY A 93 10.91 9.78 -3.06
C GLY A 93 10.03 8.62 -2.59
N MET A 94 8.71 8.73 -2.75
CA MET A 94 7.75 7.74 -2.25
C MET A 94 6.79 7.30 -3.35
N THR A 95 6.39 6.04 -3.33
CA THR A 95 5.47 5.45 -4.30
C THR A 95 4.44 4.57 -3.60
N ALA A 96 3.21 4.59 -4.12
CA ALA A 96 2.13 3.73 -3.66
C ALA A 96 2.12 2.43 -4.47
N PHE A 97 2.10 1.30 -3.76
CA PHE A 97 2.03 -0.05 -4.33
C PHE A 97 0.73 -0.70 -3.89
N VAL A 98 0.06 -1.40 -4.80
CA VAL A 98 -1.12 -2.20 -4.48
C VAL A 98 -0.69 -3.65 -4.39
N ILE A 99 -0.91 -4.27 -3.23
CA ILE A 99 -0.41 -5.62 -2.90
C ILE A 99 -1.62 -6.47 -2.47
N GLU A 100 -1.81 -7.63 -3.09
CA GLU A 100 -2.84 -8.60 -2.70
C GLU A 100 -2.34 -9.47 -1.54
N ARG A 101 -3.25 -9.91 -0.66
CA ARG A 101 -2.95 -10.63 0.59
C ARG A 101 -2.05 -11.85 0.41
N ASP A 102 -2.16 -12.54 -0.71
CA ASP A 102 -1.42 -13.78 -0.99
C ASP A 102 -0.15 -13.56 -1.81
N THR A 103 0.29 -12.31 -1.96
CA THR A 103 1.57 -12.00 -2.63
C THR A 103 2.72 -12.60 -1.80
N PRO A 104 3.59 -13.46 -2.37
CA PRO A 104 4.68 -14.07 -1.62
C PRO A 104 5.54 -13.05 -0.88
N GLY A 105 5.78 -13.28 0.42
CA GLY A 105 6.52 -12.35 1.29
C GLY A 105 5.67 -11.21 1.89
N PHE A 106 4.42 -11.03 1.47
CA PHE A 106 3.49 -10.12 2.13
C PHE A 106 2.72 -10.84 3.23
N SER A 107 2.82 -10.34 4.46
CA SER A 107 2.17 -10.93 5.63
C SER A 107 1.69 -9.86 6.59
N SER A 108 0.68 -10.20 7.38
CA SER A 108 0.19 -9.39 8.50
C SER A 108 0.21 -10.18 9.81
N GLY A 109 0.31 -9.45 10.93
CA GLY A 109 0.36 -9.99 12.29
C GLY A 109 -0.13 -8.99 13.31
#